data_AF-A0AAW1M6L8-F1
#
_entry.id   AF-A0AAW1M6L8-F1
#
_cell.length_a   1.000
_cell.length_b   1.000
_cell.length_c   1.000
_cell.angle_alpha   90.00
_cell.angle_beta   90.00
_cell.angle_gamma   90.00
#
_symmetry.space_group_name_H-M   'P 1'
#
loop_
_entity.id
_entity.type
_entity.pdbx_description
1 polymer ?
#
loop_
_entity_poly.entity_id
_entity_poly.type
_entity_poly.pdbx_seq_one_letter_code
_entity_poly.pdbx_strand_id
1 'polypeptide(L)'
;MVTSRENQLRALEEALSDHLIQYESLEVDHKEKMTFLHRRVEEMTEMCSILEEKVNTQRSIPGARKVKAPPPRTFCGTRDSIEIDNFIFDMEQYFRVSQLDEELKVDTTSMYLVDDVELWWRSKYAETEARMITMDK
;
A
#
# COMPACT_ATOMS: atom_id res chain seq x y z
N MET A 1 -7.74 13.76 72.42
CA MET A 1 -8.36 13.06 71.27
C MET A 1 -8.87 14.02 70.21
N VAL A 2 -9.62 15.08 70.58
CA VAL A 2 -10.18 16.08 69.63
C VAL A 2 -9.12 16.70 68.71
N THR A 3 -7.99 17.16 69.27
CA THR A 3 -6.85 17.73 68.53
C THR A 3 -6.19 16.80 67.54
N SER A 4 -6.22 15.47 67.79
CA SER A 4 -5.66 14.48 66.86
C SER A 4 -6.50 14.36 65.59
N ARG A 5 -7.83 14.44 65.73
CA ARG A 5 -8.77 14.32 64.63
C ARG A 5 -8.78 15.60 63.76
N GLU A 6 -8.65 16.76 64.39
CA GLU A 6 -8.51 18.05 63.69
C GLU A 6 -7.20 18.11 62.88
N ASN A 7 -6.09 17.63 63.45
CA ASN A 7 -4.82 17.53 62.72
C ASN A 7 -4.90 16.56 61.54
N GLN A 8 -5.63 15.44 61.69
CA GLN A 8 -5.87 14.50 60.59
C GLN A 8 -6.75 15.09 59.48
N LEU A 9 -7.79 15.86 59.84
CA LEU A 9 -8.64 16.54 58.86
C LEU A 9 -7.85 17.57 58.06
N ARG A 10 -7.03 18.38 58.73
CA ARG A 10 -6.19 19.38 58.08
C ARG A 10 -5.17 18.75 57.12
N ALA A 11 -4.55 17.64 57.52
CA ALA A 11 -3.63 16.91 56.65
C ALA A 11 -4.32 16.32 55.40
N LEU A 12 -5.59 15.89 55.53
CA LEU A 12 -6.39 15.43 54.39
C LEU A 12 -6.80 16.57 53.46
N GLU A 13 -7.15 17.73 54.01
CA GLU A 13 -7.46 18.93 53.22
C GLU A 13 -6.25 19.39 52.39
N GLU A 14 -5.07 19.39 53.00
CA GLU A 14 -3.81 19.74 52.35
C GLU A 14 -3.44 18.72 51.25
N ALA A 15 -3.53 17.42 51.56
CA ALA A 15 -3.30 16.36 50.58
C ALA A 15 -4.29 16.39 49.39
N LEU A 16 -5.55 16.75 49.65
CA LEU A 16 -6.56 16.90 48.59
C LEU A 16 -6.23 18.11 47.69
N SER A 17 -5.78 19.22 48.29
CA SER A 17 -5.35 20.40 47.55
C SER A 17 -4.14 20.10 46.65
N ASP A 18 -3.15 19.37 47.17
CA ASP A 18 -1.96 18.97 46.40
C ASP A 18 -2.34 18.06 45.22
N HIS A 19 -3.25 17.11 45.42
CA HIS A 19 -3.69 16.21 44.36
C HIS A 19 -4.52 16.95 43.29
N LEU A 20 -5.31 17.96 43.66
CA LEU A 20 -6.02 18.81 42.69
C LEU A 20 -5.03 19.59 41.81
N ILE A 21 -3.99 20.16 42.42
CA ILE A 21 -2.93 20.87 41.67
C ILE A 21 -2.20 19.90 40.71
N GLN A 22 -1.87 18.70 41.17
CA GLN A 22 -1.23 17.68 40.33
C GLN A 22 -2.13 17.23 39.19
N TYR A 23 -3.43 17.05 39.45
CA TYR A 23 -4.40 16.69 38.43
C TYR A 23 -4.51 17.77 37.36
N GLU A 24 -4.63 19.03 37.75
CA GLU A 24 -4.72 20.17 36.83
C GLU A 24 -3.43 20.32 36.01
N SER A 25 -2.26 20.16 36.63
CA SER A 25 -0.97 20.16 35.92
C SER A 25 -0.86 19.01 34.91
N LEU A 26 -1.34 17.83 35.26
CA LEU A 26 -1.32 16.66 34.37
C LEU A 26 -2.30 16.82 33.21
N GLU A 27 -3.48 17.39 33.47
CA GLU A 27 -4.47 17.69 32.45
C GLU A 27 -3.91 18.68 31.42
N VAL A 28 -3.20 19.71 31.87
CA VAL A 28 -2.51 20.66 30.99
C VAL A 28 -1.42 19.97 30.15
N ASP A 29 -0.54 19.18 30.77
CA ASP A 29 0.52 18.45 30.04
C ASP A 29 -0.05 17.46 29.00
N HIS A 30 -1.13 16.75 29.34
CA HIS A 30 -1.83 15.89 28.40
C HIS A 30 -2.45 16.67 27.25
N LYS A 31 -3.05 17.82 27.52
CA LYS A 31 -3.63 18.69 26.49
C LYS A 31 -2.54 19.20 25.53
N GLU A 32 -1.38 19.60 26.05
CA GLU A 32 -0.23 20.03 25.24
C GLU A 32 0.32 18.87 24.38
N LYS A 33 0.43 17.67 24.94
CA LYS A 33 0.85 16.49 24.16
C LYS A 33 -0.16 16.12 23.09
N MET A 34 -1.46 16.21 23.38
CA MET A 34 -2.51 15.93 22.40
C MET A 34 -2.53 16.95 21.27
N THR A 35 -2.38 18.24 21.56
CA THR A 35 -2.31 19.27 20.50
C THR A 35 -1.08 19.09 19.63
N PHE A 36 0.07 18.73 20.22
CA PHE A 36 1.28 18.42 19.50
C PHE A 36 1.14 17.20 18.58
N LEU A 37 0.57 16.10 19.07
CA LEU A 37 0.34 14.90 18.27
C LEU A 37 -0.67 15.18 17.15
N HIS A 38 -1.74 15.90 17.43
CA HIS A 38 -2.73 16.28 16.43
C HIS A 38 -2.09 17.06 15.28
N ARG A 39 -1.30 18.09 15.61
CA ARG A 39 -0.53 18.85 14.63
C ARG A 39 0.38 17.95 13.79
N ARG A 40 1.05 16.98 14.42
CA ARG A 40 1.96 16.07 13.70
C ARG A 40 1.21 15.15 12.74
N VAL A 41 0.02 14.70 13.13
CA VAL A 41 -0.86 13.92 12.26
C VAL A 41 -1.30 14.76 11.07
N GLU A 42 -1.74 16.00 11.28
CA GLU A 42 -2.10 16.91 10.18
C GLU A 42 -0.95 17.15 9.20
N GLU A 43 0.26 17.44 9.73
CA GLU A 43 1.47 17.60 8.91
C GLU A 43 1.78 16.33 8.10
N MET A 44 1.63 15.14 8.71
CA MET A 44 1.82 13.86 8.02
C MET A 44 0.77 13.64 6.93
N THR A 45 -0.51 13.94 7.21
CA THR A 45 -1.60 13.81 6.25
C THR A 45 -1.39 14.72 5.05
N GLU A 46 -0.95 15.96 5.27
CA GLU A 46 -0.64 16.89 4.17
C GLU A 46 0.54 16.39 3.32
N MET A 47 1.60 15.88 3.97
CA MET A 47 2.73 15.27 3.25
C MET A 47 2.30 14.07 2.40
N CYS A 48 1.45 13.19 2.93
CA CYS A 48 0.90 12.05 2.19
C CYS A 48 0.08 12.53 0.97
N SER A 49 -0.80 13.53 1.15
CA SER A 49 -1.59 14.12 0.06
C SER A 49 -0.72 14.64 -1.08
N ILE A 50 0.34 15.40 -0.75
CA ILE A 50 1.30 15.92 -1.75
C ILE A 50 2.06 14.80 -2.45
N LEU A 51 2.45 13.74 -1.72
CA LEU A 51 3.15 12.61 -2.31
C LEU A 51 2.23 11.82 -3.24
N GLU A 52 0.97 11.59 -2.86
CA GLU A 52 -0.03 10.94 -3.70
C GLU A 52 -0.28 11.76 -4.99
N GLU A 53 -0.41 13.08 -4.89
CA GLU A 53 -0.55 13.96 -6.05
C GLU A 53 0.66 13.87 -6.98
N LYS A 54 1.88 13.89 -6.42
CA LYS A 54 3.12 13.79 -7.20
C LYS A 54 3.26 12.42 -7.87
N VAL A 55 2.95 11.33 -7.18
CA VAL A 55 2.97 9.98 -7.75
C VAL A 55 1.95 9.86 -8.88
N ASN A 56 0.74 10.40 -8.71
CA ASN A 56 -0.28 10.40 -9.75
C ASN A 56 0.12 11.26 -10.96
N THR A 57 0.70 12.44 -10.71
CA THR A 57 1.21 13.34 -11.76
C THR A 57 2.42 12.73 -12.48
N GLN A 58 3.26 11.96 -11.79
CA GLN A 58 4.39 11.24 -12.37
C GLN A 58 3.93 10.03 -13.21
N ARG A 59 2.84 9.36 -12.85
CA ARG A 59 2.15 8.39 -13.74
C ARG A 59 1.53 9.07 -14.96
N SER A 60 1.16 10.34 -14.82
CA SER A 60 0.50 11.15 -15.85
C SER A 60 1.39 12.30 -16.34
N ILE A 61 2.64 12.06 -16.74
CA ILE A 61 3.42 13.09 -17.46
C ILE A 61 2.77 13.29 -18.84
N PRO A 62 2.07 14.41 -19.11
CA PRO A 62 1.47 14.66 -20.41
C PRO A 62 2.58 15.19 -21.31
N GLY A 63 3.30 14.28 -21.98
CA GLY A 63 4.36 14.64 -22.93
C GLY A 63 5.67 13.88 -22.81
N ALA A 64 5.87 13.07 -21.76
CA ALA A 64 6.85 11.99 -21.86
C ALA A 64 6.26 11.00 -22.86
N ARG A 65 6.77 10.99 -24.09
CA ARG A 65 6.43 9.95 -25.06
C ARG A 65 6.67 8.64 -24.33
N LYS A 66 5.61 7.92 -23.96
CA LYS A 66 5.74 6.52 -23.53
C LYS A 66 6.57 5.88 -24.62
N VAL A 67 7.82 5.57 -24.32
CA VAL A 67 8.71 4.92 -25.28
C VAL A 67 8.01 3.61 -25.55
N LYS A 68 7.30 3.53 -26.68
CA LYS A 68 6.62 2.32 -27.08
C LYS A 68 7.74 1.34 -27.37
N ALA A 69 7.95 0.41 -26.44
CA ALA A 69 8.86 -0.69 -26.67
C ALA A 69 8.44 -1.37 -27.98
N PRO A 70 9.40 -1.82 -28.80
CA PRO A 70 9.06 -2.69 -29.92
C PRO A 70 8.29 -3.91 -29.39
N PRO A 71 7.29 -4.41 -30.12
CA PRO A 71 6.56 -5.59 -29.71
C PRO A 71 7.55 -6.77 -29.56
N PRO A 72 7.43 -7.55 -28.48
CA PRO A 72 8.24 -8.75 -28.26
C PRO A 72 7.94 -9.82 -29.31
N ARG A 73 8.82 -10.83 -29.37
CA ARG A 73 8.63 -12.00 -30.24
C ARG A 73 7.48 -12.86 -29.72
N THR A 74 6.75 -13.48 -30.64
CA THR A 74 5.72 -14.47 -30.32
C THR A 74 6.35 -15.83 -30.01
N PHE A 75 5.68 -16.63 -29.18
CA PHE A 75 6.12 -17.98 -28.83
C PHE A 75 5.07 -19.02 -29.24
N CYS A 76 5.49 -19.99 -30.06
CA CYS A 76 4.64 -21.04 -30.63
C CYS A 76 4.74 -22.39 -29.91
N GLY A 77 5.51 -22.49 -28.82
CA GLY A 77 5.55 -23.72 -28.00
C GLY A 77 6.69 -24.66 -28.29
N THR A 78 7.74 -24.19 -28.95
CA THR A 78 8.96 -24.95 -29.13
C THR A 78 9.49 -25.43 -27.77
N ARG A 79 9.80 -26.72 -27.66
CA ARG A 79 10.41 -27.32 -26.46
C ARG A 79 11.93 -27.09 -26.42
N ASP A 80 12.35 -25.88 -26.75
CA ASP A 80 13.74 -25.43 -26.64
C ASP A 80 13.83 -24.47 -25.46
N SER A 81 14.68 -24.81 -24.48
CA SER A 81 14.90 -23.96 -23.30
C SER A 81 15.41 -22.57 -23.68
N ILE A 82 16.20 -22.46 -24.76
CA ILE A 82 16.75 -21.19 -25.21
C ILE A 82 15.65 -20.28 -25.75
N GLU A 83 14.69 -20.83 -26.49
CA GLU A 83 13.57 -20.05 -27.02
C GLU A 83 12.63 -19.58 -25.91
N ILE A 84 12.37 -20.44 -24.92
CA ILE A 84 11.57 -20.11 -23.74
C ILE A 84 12.24 -19.00 -22.92
N ASP A 85 13.53 -19.13 -22.64
CA ASP A 85 14.28 -18.12 -21.86
C ASP A 85 14.31 -16.78 -22.60
N ASN A 86 14.48 -16.79 -23.93
CA ASN A 86 14.45 -15.59 -24.75
C ASN A 86 13.06 -14.93 -24.75
N PHE A 87 11.99 -15.71 -24.83
CA PHE A 87 10.62 -15.19 -24.79
C PHE A 87 10.31 -14.53 -23.44
N ILE A 88 10.68 -15.17 -22.33
CA ILE A 88 10.50 -14.62 -20.98
C ILE A 88 11.30 -13.32 -20.85
N PHE A 89 12.56 -13.31 -21.27
CA PHE A 89 13.40 -12.12 -21.22
C PHE A 89 12.82 -10.97 -22.06
N ASP A 90 12.35 -11.24 -23.28
CA ASP A 90 11.73 -10.24 -24.14
C ASP A 90 10.47 -9.63 -23.50
N MET A 91 9.62 -10.45 -22.86
CA MET A 91 8.45 -9.97 -22.12
C MET A 91 8.82 -9.10 -20.93
N GLU A 92 9.80 -9.51 -20.13
CA GLU A 92 10.27 -8.72 -18.99
C GLU A 92 10.82 -7.37 -19.42
N GLN A 93 11.57 -7.31 -20.53
CA GLN A 93 12.04 -6.04 -21.08
C GLN A 93 10.88 -5.19 -21.62
N TYR A 94 9.92 -5.81 -22.31
CA TYR A 94 8.73 -5.12 -22.80
C TYR A 94 7.94 -4.49 -21.64
N PHE A 95 7.73 -5.20 -20.53
CA PHE A 95 7.05 -4.67 -19.36
C PHE A 95 7.81 -3.52 -18.70
N ARG A 96 9.13 -3.66 -18.58
CA ARG A 96 10.00 -2.66 -17.97
C ARG A 96 9.99 -1.34 -18.74
N VAL A 97 10.11 -1.40 -20.07
CA VAL A 97 10.14 -0.21 -20.93
C VAL A 97 8.75 0.39 -21.09
N SER A 98 7.71 -0.45 -21.20
CA SER A 98 6.32 0.00 -21.34
C SER A 98 5.68 0.46 -20.03
N GLN A 99 6.35 0.25 -18.89
CA GLN A 99 5.82 0.50 -17.54
C GLN A 99 4.44 -0.13 -17.34
N LEU A 100 4.31 -1.41 -17.71
CA LEU A 100 3.05 -2.14 -17.63
C LEU A 100 2.72 -2.49 -16.17
N ASP A 101 1.47 -2.24 -15.79
CA ASP A 101 0.92 -2.61 -14.48
C ASP A 101 0.93 -4.14 -14.31
N GLU A 102 1.15 -4.60 -13.08
CA GLU A 102 1.26 -6.04 -12.75
C GLU A 102 0.02 -6.83 -13.19
N GLU A 103 -1.17 -6.24 -13.02
CA GLU A 103 -2.46 -6.81 -13.39
C GLU A 103 -2.57 -7.09 -14.90
N LEU A 104 -1.88 -6.31 -15.73
CA LEU A 104 -1.92 -6.43 -17.20
C LEU A 104 -0.84 -7.35 -17.76
N LYS A 105 0.16 -7.76 -16.97
CA LYS A 105 1.30 -8.53 -17.49
C LYS A 105 0.89 -9.89 -18.03
N VAL A 106 0.04 -10.62 -17.30
CA VAL A 106 -0.42 -11.95 -17.70
C VAL A 106 -1.25 -11.87 -18.99
N ASP A 107 -2.21 -10.95 -19.03
CA ASP A 107 -3.06 -10.71 -20.21
C ASP A 107 -2.19 -10.29 -21.40
N THR A 108 -1.22 -9.42 -21.19
CA THR A 108 -0.30 -8.98 -22.25
C THR A 108 0.58 -10.13 -22.75
N THR A 109 1.17 -10.95 -21.89
CA THR A 109 1.96 -12.13 -22.29
C THR A 109 1.12 -13.06 -23.16
N SER A 110 -0.15 -13.27 -22.80
CA SER A 110 -1.04 -14.16 -23.53
C SER A 110 -1.26 -13.75 -24.99
N MET A 111 -1.21 -12.45 -25.29
CA MET A 111 -1.35 -11.91 -26.66
C MET A 111 -0.18 -12.30 -27.59
N TYR A 112 0.94 -12.75 -27.03
CA TYR A 112 2.12 -13.16 -27.79
C TYR A 112 2.36 -14.67 -27.76
N LEU A 113 1.43 -15.43 -27.19
CA LEU A 113 1.37 -16.89 -27.36
C LEU A 113 0.63 -17.18 -28.66
N VAL A 114 1.16 -18.09 -29.47
CA VAL A 114 0.57 -18.47 -30.75
C VAL A 114 0.49 -19.99 -30.89
N ASP A 115 -0.24 -20.45 -31.89
CA ASP A 115 -0.42 -21.87 -32.23
C ASP A 115 -0.93 -22.71 -31.03
N ASP A 116 -0.31 -23.86 -30.79
CA ASP A 116 -0.73 -24.81 -29.75
C ASP A 116 -0.62 -24.23 -28.33
N VAL A 117 0.25 -23.23 -28.11
CA VAL A 117 0.41 -22.60 -26.80
C VAL A 117 -0.75 -21.68 -26.46
N GLU A 118 -1.28 -20.94 -27.46
CA GLU A 118 -2.46 -20.11 -27.26
C GLU A 118 -3.66 -20.98 -26.85
N LEU A 119 -3.85 -22.12 -27.51
CA LEU A 119 -4.91 -23.08 -27.18
C LEU A 119 -4.78 -23.66 -25.76
N TRP A 120 -3.55 -24.02 -25.37
CA TRP A 120 -3.27 -24.49 -24.02
C TRP A 120 -3.57 -23.41 -22.97
N TRP A 121 -3.15 -22.17 -23.21
CA TRP A 121 -3.41 -21.05 -22.31
C TRP A 121 -4.90 -20.78 -22.12
N ARG A 122 -5.68 -20.74 -23.22
CA ARG A 122 -7.14 -20.54 -23.18
C ARG A 122 -7.85 -21.63 -22.39
N SER A 123 -7.39 -22.87 -22.50
CA SER A 123 -7.92 -23.99 -21.73
C SER A 123 -7.65 -23.81 -20.23
N LYS A 124 -6.42 -23.40 -19.85
CA LYS A 124 -6.03 -23.16 -18.45
C LYS A 124 -6.76 -21.97 -17.82
N TYR A 125 -6.97 -20.92 -18.61
CA TYR A 125 -7.73 -19.75 -18.18
C TYR A 125 -9.18 -20.13 -17.86
N ALA A 126 -9.86 -20.83 -18.77
CA ALA A 126 -11.23 -21.31 -18.56
C ALA A 126 -11.37 -22.26 -17.36
N GLU A 127 -10.40 -23.17 -17.14
CA GLU A 127 -10.36 -24.03 -15.94
C GLU A 127 -10.28 -23.21 -14.64
N THR A 128 -9.52 -22.11 -14.67
CA THR A 128 -9.27 -21.28 -13.49
C THR A 128 -10.47 -20.39 -13.16
N GLU A 129 -11.11 -19.81 -14.17
CA GLU A 129 -12.39 -19.11 -14.02
C GLU A 129 -13.48 -20.05 -13.49
N ALA A 130 -13.60 -21.26 -14.06
CA ALA A 130 -14.57 -22.25 -13.60
C ALA A 130 -14.34 -22.64 -12.12
N ARG A 131 -13.07 -22.77 -11.69
CA ARG A 131 -12.73 -23.05 -10.30
C ARG A 131 -13.16 -21.92 -9.36
N MET A 132 -12.92 -20.66 -9.75
CA MET A 132 -13.34 -19.50 -8.94
C MET A 132 -14.87 -19.43 -8.79
N ILE A 133 -15.61 -19.68 -9.86
CA ILE A 133 -17.09 -19.70 -9.84
C ILE A 133 -17.64 -20.82 -8.93
N THR A 134 -16.88 -21.92 -8.75
CA THR A 134 -17.34 -23.08 -7.98
C THR A 134 -17.08 -22.95 -6.47
N MET A 135 -16.13 -22.08 -6.05
CA MET A 135 -15.80 -21.87 -4.64
C MET A 135 -16.65 -20.80 -3.94
N ASP A 136 -17.38 -19.99 -4.70
CA ASP A 136 -18.25 -18.91 -4.21
C ASP A 136 -19.75 -19.33 -4.14
N LYS A 137 -20.01 -20.64 -4.03
CA LYS A 137 -21.34 -21.26 -3.83
C LYS A 137 -21.34 -22.17 -2.61
#